data_AF-A0A9N9R653-F1
#
_entry.id   AF-A0A9N9R653-F1
#
_cell.length_a   1.000
_cell.length_b   1.000
_cell.length_c   1.000
_cell.angle_alpha   90.00
_cell.angle_beta   90.00
_cell.angle_gamma   90.00
#
_symmetry.space_group_name_H-M   'P 1'
#
loop_
_entity.id
_entity.type
_entity.pdbx_description
1 polymer ?
#
loop_
_entity_poly.entity_id
_entity_poly.type
_entity_poly.pdbx_seq_one_letter_code
_entity_poly.pdbx_strand_id
1 'polypeptide(L)'
;MGVSESGTEDCGAVICDILKSKMGLKDVNKSTLTLCHKLGATNGNEHNKHRPVLVKFERYELRTAVWRAKTLLKGTSISVKEFLTKPRQIIFNKARLYFGVRCCWTQEGVIQIKTSDGKRHRMVGKEDLDCLVDIYPRRSTPAGEGSGTAKYKNK
;
A
#
# COMPACT_ATOMS: atom_id res chain seq x y z
N MET A 1 5.88 3.20 5.36
CA MET A 1 5.79 4.69 5.39
C MET A 1 5.66 5.15 6.83
N GLY A 2 6.08 6.36 7.16
CA GLY A 2 5.87 6.96 8.49
C GLY A 2 6.88 6.53 9.56
N VAL A 3 8.06 6.07 9.15
CA VAL A 3 9.17 5.76 10.06
C VAL A 3 10.00 7.03 10.23
N SER A 4 10.36 7.37 11.47
CA SER A 4 11.17 8.56 11.79
C SER A 4 12.54 8.53 11.12
N GLU A 5 13.10 9.73 10.93
CA GLU A 5 14.48 9.88 10.47
C GLU A 5 15.36 10.30 11.64
N SER A 6 16.27 9.42 12.07
CA SER A 6 17.48 9.83 12.77
C SER A 6 18.72 9.49 11.94
N GLY A 7 19.77 10.31 12.07
CA GLY A 7 20.95 10.28 11.19
C GLY A 7 21.87 9.08 11.37
N THR A 8 21.71 8.30 12.45
CA THR A 8 22.58 7.17 12.82
C THR A 8 21.81 5.84 12.93
N GLU A 9 20.56 5.82 12.49
CA GLU A 9 19.65 4.69 12.71
C GLU A 9 19.94 3.49 11.82
N ASP A 10 20.07 2.31 12.43
CA ASP A 10 20.00 1.04 11.71
C ASP A 10 18.56 0.76 11.29
N CYS A 11 18.29 0.92 10.01
CA CYS A 11 16.95 0.76 9.45
C CYS A 11 16.38 -0.66 9.70
N GLY A 12 17.22 -1.69 9.64
CA GLY A 12 16.81 -3.06 9.89
C GLY A 12 16.39 -3.28 11.34
N ALA A 13 17.13 -2.72 12.29
CA ALA A 13 16.79 -2.77 13.72
C ALA A 13 15.43 -2.09 14.00
N VAL A 14 15.23 -0.87 13.49
CA VAL A 14 13.97 -0.13 13.66
C VAL A 14 12.78 -0.90 13.10
N ILE A 15 12.92 -1.51 11.91
CA ILE A 15 11.84 -2.33 11.35
C ILE A 15 11.59 -3.56 12.21
N CYS A 16 12.62 -4.27 12.69
CA CYS A 16 12.45 -5.41 13.58
C CYS A 16 11.68 -5.02 14.86
N ASP A 17 12.00 -3.87 15.45
CA ASP A 17 11.35 -3.39 16.67
C ASP A 17 9.90 -3.01 16.43
N ILE A 18 9.57 -2.38 15.29
CA ILE A 18 8.19 -2.11 14.89
C ILE A 18 7.40 -3.42 14.71
N LEU A 19 7.98 -4.40 14.01
CA LEU A 19 7.33 -5.69 13.76
C LEU A 19 7.05 -6.45 15.07
N LYS A 20 7.97 -6.40 16.04
CA LYS A 20 7.78 -6.99 17.37
C LYS A 20 6.77 -6.23 18.20
N SER A 21 6.99 -4.92 18.40
CA SER A 21 6.24 -4.11 19.37
C SER A 21 4.83 -3.73 18.91
N LYS A 22 4.63 -3.50 17.60
CA LYS A 22 3.35 -3.05 17.05
C LYS A 22 2.56 -4.16 16.36
N MET A 23 3.22 -5.22 15.91
CA MET A 23 2.58 -6.29 15.13
C MET A 23 2.64 -7.66 15.80
N GLY A 24 3.32 -7.78 16.95
CA GLY A 24 3.39 -9.01 17.73
C GLY A 24 4.22 -10.13 17.08
N LEU A 25 5.04 -9.82 16.08
CA LEU A 25 5.83 -10.81 15.35
C LEU A 25 7.16 -11.05 16.10
N LYS A 26 7.21 -12.13 16.89
CA LYS A 26 8.35 -12.44 17.77
C LYS A 26 9.57 -12.95 17.01
N ASP A 27 9.36 -13.72 15.94
CA ASP A 27 10.41 -14.38 15.16
C ASP A 27 10.98 -13.48 14.05
N VAL A 28 11.37 -12.26 14.43
CA VAL A 28 11.91 -11.25 13.51
C VAL A 28 13.26 -10.77 14.00
N ASN A 29 14.24 -10.77 13.11
CA ASN A 29 15.57 -10.22 13.34
C ASN A 29 16.18 -9.76 12.00
N LYS A 30 17.38 -9.18 12.01
CA LYS A 30 18.00 -8.66 10.78
C LYS A 30 18.22 -9.74 9.71
N SER A 31 18.51 -11.00 10.06
CA SER A 31 18.69 -12.07 9.06
C SER A 31 17.39 -12.49 8.39
N THR A 32 16.23 -12.16 8.97
CA THR A 32 14.92 -12.35 8.30
C THR A 32 14.64 -11.28 7.25
N LEU A 33 15.45 -10.22 7.18
CA LEU A 33 15.35 -9.13 6.22
C LEU A 33 16.50 -9.22 5.20
N THR A 34 16.20 -9.63 3.97
CA THR A 34 17.18 -9.65 2.88
C THR A 34 17.60 -8.23 2.48
N LEU A 35 16.73 -7.24 2.65
CA LEU A 35 16.96 -5.84 2.30
C LEU A 35 16.14 -4.93 3.20
N CYS A 36 16.74 -3.85 3.71
CA CYS A 36 16.02 -2.83 4.45
C CYS A 36 16.72 -1.47 4.29
N HIS A 37 16.15 -0.56 3.49
CA HIS A 37 16.73 0.77 3.28
C HIS A 37 15.67 1.84 3.01
N LYS A 38 16.02 3.10 3.25
CA LYS A 38 15.17 4.27 2.98
C LYS A 38 15.21 4.62 1.48
N LEU A 39 14.05 4.89 0.90
CA LEU A 39 13.90 5.30 -0.50
C LEU A 39 13.96 6.83 -0.63
N GLY A 40 14.62 7.29 -1.69
CA GLY A 40 14.75 8.71 -2.01
C GLY A 40 15.95 9.39 -1.34
N ALA A 41 16.31 10.55 -1.88
CA ALA A 41 17.45 11.32 -1.43
C ALA A 41 17.16 12.06 -0.11
N THR A 42 18.20 12.27 0.69
CA THR A 42 18.21 13.11 1.90
C THR A 42 18.20 14.58 1.52
N ASN A 43 17.21 15.00 0.74
CA ASN A 43 17.10 16.41 0.39
C ASN A 43 16.44 17.06 1.60
N GLY A 44 17.13 18.02 2.25
CA GLY A 44 16.70 18.71 3.48
C GLY A 44 15.39 19.50 3.39
N ASN A 45 14.53 19.20 2.42
CA ASN A 45 13.17 19.70 2.34
C ASN A 45 12.31 19.02 3.42
N GLU A 46 11.88 19.81 4.39
CA GLU A 46 11.00 19.41 5.50
C GLU A 46 9.69 18.73 5.04
N HIS A 47 9.28 18.94 3.78
CA HIS A 47 8.12 18.30 3.18
C HIS A 47 8.25 16.78 3.00
N ASN A 48 9.46 16.22 3.07
CA ASN A 48 9.70 14.77 2.98
C ASN A 48 10.21 14.20 4.31
N LYS A 49 9.58 14.62 5.42
CA LYS A 49 9.97 14.33 6.82
C LYS A 49 10.19 12.84 7.16
N HIS A 50 9.57 11.92 6.41
CA HIS A 50 9.64 10.48 6.65
C HIS A 50 9.77 9.69 5.34
N ARG A 51 11.00 9.42 4.88
CA ARG A 51 11.22 8.59 3.68
C ARG A 51 10.57 7.20 3.83
N PRO A 52 9.99 6.65 2.75
CA PRO A 52 9.57 5.26 2.72
C PRO A 52 10.74 4.32 3.05
N VAL A 53 10.49 3.28 3.83
CA VAL A 53 11.44 2.18 3.99
C VAL A 53 11.01 1.04 3.06
N LEU A 54 11.92 0.61 2.18
CA LEU A 54 11.75 -0.61 1.40
C LEU A 54 12.31 -1.79 2.19
N VAL A 55 11.47 -2.81 2.40
CA VAL A 55 11.83 -4.03 3.13
C VAL A 55 11.59 -5.23 2.22
N LYS A 56 12.61 -6.07 2.05
CA LYS A 56 12.51 -7.40 1.45
C LYS A 56 12.68 -8.43 2.57
N PHE A 57 11.70 -9.31 2.70
CA PHE A 57 11.76 -10.41 3.65
C PHE A 57 12.40 -11.63 2.99
N GLU A 58 13.14 -12.40 3.78
CA GLU A 58 13.75 -13.65 3.34
C GLU A 58 12.69 -14.72 3.06
N ARG A 59 11.66 -14.78 3.91
CA ARG A 59 10.60 -15.79 3.86
C ARG A 59 9.27 -15.18 3.44
N TYR A 60 8.55 -15.89 2.57
CA TYR A 60 7.23 -15.49 2.11
C TYR A 60 6.21 -15.45 3.26
N GLU A 61 6.29 -16.42 4.16
CA GLU A 61 5.40 -16.57 5.32
C GLU A 61 5.47 -15.35 6.23
N LEU A 62 6.67 -14.80 6.43
CA LEU A 62 6.87 -13.60 7.23
C LEU A 62 6.25 -12.37 6.56
N ARG A 63 6.46 -12.20 5.25
CA ARG A 63 5.78 -11.12 4.49
C ARG A 63 4.26 -11.22 4.63
N THR A 64 3.70 -12.42 4.52
CA THR A 64 2.26 -12.66 4.66
C THR A 64 1.76 -12.38 6.07
N ALA A 65 2.52 -12.78 7.11
CA ALA A 65 2.20 -12.47 8.50
C ALA A 65 2.17 -10.96 8.75
N VAL A 66 3.18 -10.22 8.25
CA VAL A 66 3.21 -8.75 8.30
C VAL A 66 1.99 -8.15 7.60
N TRP A 67 1.63 -8.66 6.42
CA TRP A 67 0.49 -8.16 5.66
C TRP A 67 -0.84 -8.35 6.40
N ARG A 68 -1.03 -9.50 7.06
CA ARG A 68 -2.22 -9.78 7.87
C ARG A 68 -2.28 -8.91 9.13
N ALA A 69 -1.15 -8.72 9.81
CA ALA A 69 -1.05 -7.94 11.03
C ALA A 69 -1.08 -6.42 10.79
N LYS A 70 -1.01 -5.93 9.55
CA LYS A 70 -0.92 -4.48 9.23
C LYS A 70 -2.05 -3.63 9.80
N THR A 71 -3.22 -4.23 10.07
CA THR A 71 -4.35 -3.51 10.69
C THR A 71 -4.08 -3.08 12.12
N LEU A 72 -3.12 -3.71 12.81
CA LEU A 72 -2.66 -3.30 14.14
C LEU A 72 -1.93 -1.95 14.13
N LEU A 73 -1.50 -1.49 12.95
CA LEU A 73 -0.89 -0.16 12.78
C LEU A 73 -1.92 0.96 12.62
N LYS A 74 -3.23 0.65 12.56
CA LYS A 74 -4.29 1.67 12.51
C LYS A 74 -4.21 2.54 13.77
N GLY A 75 -4.35 3.86 13.59
CA GLY A 75 -4.19 4.84 14.67
C GLY A 75 -2.73 5.26 14.92
N THR A 76 -1.75 4.60 14.28
CA THR A 76 -0.36 5.09 14.23
C THR A 76 -0.11 5.90 12.95
N SER A 77 1.03 6.60 12.89
CA SER A 77 1.53 7.25 11.67
C SER A 77 2.12 6.27 10.65
N ILE A 78 2.24 4.98 11.00
CA ILE A 78 2.91 3.97 10.19
C ILE A 78 1.89 3.28 9.28
N SER A 79 2.25 3.12 8.01
CA SER A 79 1.48 2.30 7.08
C SER A 79 2.37 1.36 6.25
N VAL A 80 1.86 0.16 6.03
CA VAL A 80 2.45 -0.88 5.20
C VAL A 80 1.71 -0.94 3.87
N LYS A 81 2.46 -0.84 2.77
CA LYS A 81 1.96 -0.91 1.39
C LYS A 81 2.82 -1.91 0.62
N GLU A 82 2.24 -2.60 -0.36
CA GLU A 82 3.03 -3.42 -1.27
C GLU A 82 3.85 -2.55 -2.21
N PHE A 83 5.06 -3.02 -2.50
CA PHE A 83 5.89 -2.43 -3.53
C PHE A 83 5.50 -3.04 -4.89
N LEU A 84 4.86 -2.24 -5.73
CA LEU A 84 4.50 -2.63 -7.09
C LEU A 84 5.56 -2.11 -8.06
N THR A 85 5.88 -2.91 -9.08
CA THR A 85 6.67 -2.41 -10.21
C THR A 85 5.92 -1.29 -10.94
N LYS A 86 6.64 -0.38 -11.62
CA LYS A 86 6.00 0.75 -12.34
C LYS A 86 4.84 0.32 -13.25
N PRO A 87 4.96 -0.74 -14.08
CA PRO A 87 3.83 -1.18 -14.92
C PRO A 87 2.60 -1.61 -14.09
N ARG A 88 2.82 -2.37 -13.01
CA ARG A 88 1.74 -2.79 -12.10
C ARG A 88 1.10 -1.61 -11.39
N GLN A 89 1.90 -0.63 -10.98
CA GLN A 89 1.39 0.59 -10.35
C GLN A 89 0.51 1.40 -11.30
N ILE A 90 0.89 1.50 -12.58
CA ILE A 90 0.07 2.15 -13.62
C ILE A 90 -1.26 1.42 -13.78
N ILE A 91 -1.23 0.09 -13.93
CA ILE A 91 -2.45 -0.73 -14.06
C ILE A 91 -3.34 -0.58 -12.82
N PHE A 92 -2.76 -0.65 -11.62
CA PHE A 92 -3.48 -0.49 -10.37
C PHE A 92 -4.17 0.87 -10.25
N ASN A 93 -3.50 1.94 -10.67
CA ASN A 93 -4.08 3.28 -10.67
C ASN A 93 -5.22 3.41 -11.69
N LYS A 94 -5.07 2.84 -12.90
CA LYS A 94 -6.14 2.80 -13.90
C LYS A 94 -7.36 2.02 -13.40
N ALA A 95 -7.14 0.85 -12.80
CA ALA A 95 -8.18 0.06 -12.18
C ALA A 95 -8.92 0.85 -11.08
N ARG A 96 -8.20 1.57 -10.20
CA ARG A 96 -8.81 2.41 -9.17
C ARG A 96 -9.60 3.58 -9.73
N LEU A 97 -9.13 4.18 -10.83
CA LEU A 97 -9.84 5.23 -11.53
C LEU A 97 -11.17 4.71 -12.10
N TYR A 98 -11.18 3.46 -12.59
CA TYR A 98 -12.35 2.85 -13.23
C TYR A 98 -13.33 2.15 -12.27
N PHE A 99 -12.87 1.32 -11.35
CA PHE A 99 -13.74 0.56 -10.44
C PHE A 99 -13.92 1.25 -9.06
N GLY A 100 -13.10 2.26 -8.78
CA GLY A 100 -13.11 2.97 -7.51
C GLY A 100 -12.08 2.45 -6.51
N VAL A 101 -11.61 3.34 -5.64
CA VAL A 101 -10.52 3.06 -4.69
C VAL A 101 -10.84 1.91 -3.73
N ARG A 102 -12.09 1.79 -3.27
CA ARG A 102 -12.50 0.77 -2.31
C ARG A 102 -12.68 -0.62 -2.94
N CYS A 103 -12.78 -0.66 -4.26
CA CYS A 103 -12.97 -1.89 -5.04
C CYS A 103 -11.64 -2.51 -5.48
N CYS A 104 -10.53 -1.77 -5.40
CA CYS A 104 -9.24 -2.23 -5.87
C CYS A 104 -8.22 -2.23 -4.74
N TRP A 105 -7.61 -3.38 -4.47
CA TRP A 105 -6.49 -3.50 -3.54
C TRP A 105 -5.43 -4.44 -4.10
N THR A 106 -4.28 -4.51 -3.45
CA THR A 106 -3.26 -5.49 -3.80
C THR A 106 -3.12 -6.50 -2.67
N GLN A 107 -2.79 -7.72 -3.04
CA GLN A 107 -2.51 -8.79 -2.09
C GLN A 107 -1.55 -9.77 -2.74
N GLU A 108 -0.44 -10.05 -2.05
CA GLU A 108 0.57 -11.02 -2.47
C GLU A 108 1.16 -10.70 -3.86
N GLY A 109 1.27 -9.41 -4.19
CA GLY A 109 1.77 -8.94 -5.49
C GLY A 109 0.76 -9.00 -6.64
N VAL A 110 -0.48 -9.40 -6.36
CA VAL A 110 -1.59 -9.46 -7.32
C VAL A 110 -2.54 -8.29 -7.08
N ILE A 111 -3.03 -7.69 -8.15
CA ILE A 111 -4.09 -6.67 -8.08
C ILE A 111 -5.43 -7.41 -7.99
N GLN A 112 -6.24 -7.06 -7.00
CA GLN A 112 -7.56 -7.61 -6.75
C GLN A 112 -8.61 -6.53 -7.04
N ILE A 113 -9.64 -6.90 -7.81
CA ILE A 113 -10.78 -6.02 -8.10
C ILE A 113 -12.06 -6.68 -7.60
N LYS A 114 -12.88 -5.92 -6.89
CA LYS A 114 -14.28 -6.25 -6.60
C LYS A 114 -15.18 -5.55 -7.61
N THR A 115 -15.90 -6.32 -8.41
CA THR A 115 -16.83 -5.83 -9.44
C THR A 115 -18.20 -5.52 -8.85
N SER A 116 -19.06 -4.88 -9.65
CA SER A 116 -20.41 -4.46 -9.22
C SER A 116 -21.33 -5.63 -8.86
N ASP A 117 -21.09 -6.80 -9.43
CA ASP A 117 -21.78 -8.06 -9.08
C ASP A 117 -21.25 -8.69 -7.78
N GLY A 118 -20.27 -8.06 -7.12
CA GLY A 118 -19.68 -8.50 -5.88
C GLY A 118 -18.57 -9.55 -6.04
N LYS A 119 -18.30 -10.03 -7.26
CA LYS A 119 -17.22 -10.99 -7.52
C LYS A 119 -15.84 -10.35 -7.38
N ARG A 120 -14.85 -11.20 -7.15
CA ARG A 120 -13.45 -10.83 -7.03
C ARG A 120 -12.68 -11.34 -8.22
N HIS A 121 -11.91 -10.46 -8.84
CA HIS A 121 -11.08 -10.77 -10.00
C HIS A 121 -9.62 -10.50 -9.67
N ARG A 122 -8.76 -11.45 -10.04
CA ARG A 122 -7.31 -11.31 -9.97
C ARG A 122 -6.81 -10.73 -11.29
N MET A 123 -5.94 -9.74 -11.21
CA MET A 123 -5.26 -9.16 -12.36
C MET A 123 -3.76 -9.30 -12.22
N VAL A 124 -3.15 -9.78 -13.29
CA VAL A 124 -1.71 -9.96 -13.44
C VAL A 124 -1.17 -9.00 -14.51
N GLY A 125 -1.98 -8.61 -15.49
CA GLY A 125 -1.60 -7.77 -16.61
C GLY A 125 -2.62 -6.69 -17.01
N LYS A 126 -2.31 -6.01 -18.11
CA LYS A 126 -3.20 -4.99 -18.71
C LYS A 126 -4.41 -5.64 -19.39
N GLU A 127 -4.21 -6.78 -20.03
CA GLU A 127 -5.27 -7.52 -20.73
C GLU A 127 -6.43 -7.87 -19.79
N ASP A 128 -6.12 -8.29 -18.56
CA ASP A 128 -7.14 -8.53 -17.52
C ASP A 128 -7.99 -7.28 -17.23
N LEU A 129 -7.37 -6.08 -17.26
CA LEU A 129 -8.09 -4.82 -17.04
C LEU A 129 -9.07 -4.57 -18.19
N ASP A 130 -8.59 -4.71 -19.42
CA ASP A 130 -9.35 -4.44 -20.64
C ASP A 130 -10.57 -5.38 -20.68
N CYS A 131 -10.37 -6.69 -20.45
CA CYS A 131 -11.48 -7.66 -20.38
C CYS A 131 -12.50 -7.32 -19.27
N LEU A 132 -12.06 -6.88 -18.09
CA LEU A 132 -12.97 -6.52 -17.01
C LEU A 132 -13.75 -5.23 -17.31
N VAL A 133 -13.14 -4.28 -18.01
CA VAL A 133 -13.81 -3.05 -18.45
C VAL A 133 -14.91 -3.36 -19.46
N ASP A 134 -14.67 -4.32 -20.36
CA ASP A 134 -15.65 -4.74 -21.36
C ASP A 134 -16.83 -5.49 -20.73
N ILE A 135 -16.57 -6.35 -19.75
CA ILE A 135 -17.61 -7.12 -19.05
C ILE A 135 -18.43 -6.23 -18.10
N TYR A 136 -17.77 -5.25 -17.46
CA TYR A 136 -18.39 -4.37 -16.47
C TYR A 136 -18.29 -2.90 -16.89
N PRO A 137 -18.98 -2.52 -17.98
CA PRO A 137 -18.96 -1.14 -18.45
C PRO A 137 -19.57 -0.21 -17.39
N ARG A 138 -18.91 0.93 -17.14
CA ARG A 138 -19.51 2.01 -16.36
C ARG A 138 -20.81 2.42 -17.04
N ARG A 139 -21.93 2.28 -16.33
CA ARG A 139 -23.14 3.01 -16.69
C ARG A 139 -22.78 4.48 -16.66
N SER A 140 -22.94 5.18 -17.78
CA SER A 140 -22.84 6.63 -17.83
C SER A 140 -23.89 7.19 -16.88
N THR A 141 -23.48 7.58 -15.67
CA THR A 141 -24.30 8.51 -14.91
C THR A 141 -24.30 9.80 -15.73
N PRO A 142 -25.46 10.32 -16.20
CA PRO A 142 -25.48 11.65 -16.79
C PRO A 142 -24.86 12.62 -15.79
N ALA A 143 -24.05 13.55 -16.28
CA ALA A 143 -23.35 14.53 -15.47
C ALA A 143 -24.36 15.31 -14.60
N GLY A 144 -24.45 14.92 -13.32
CA GLY A 144 -25.30 15.54 -12.31
C GLY A 144 -24.44 15.95 -11.12
N GLU A 145 -24.09 17.23 -11.10
CA GLU A 145 -23.78 18.06 -9.93
C GLU A 145 -22.68 17.59 -8.97
N GLY A 146 -21.48 18.15 -9.18
CA GLY A 146 -20.58 18.41 -8.06
C GLY A 146 -21.06 19.62 -7.26
N SER A 147 -21.14 19.47 -5.93
CA SER A 147 -20.52 20.41 -4.95
C SER A 147 -20.97 20.13 -3.51
N GLY A 148 -20.54 18.99 -2.94
CA GLY A 148 -20.49 18.82 -1.49
C GLY A 148 -19.26 19.54 -0.92
N THR A 149 -19.38 20.84 -0.61
CA THR A 149 -18.34 21.56 0.15
C THR A 149 -18.42 21.17 1.63
N ALA A 150 -17.55 20.26 2.07
CA ALA A 150 -17.33 20.01 3.49
C ALA A 150 -16.47 21.14 4.09
N LYS A 151 -17.12 22.10 4.76
CA LYS A 151 -16.44 23.11 5.58
C LYS A 151 -15.83 22.45 6.82
N TYR A 152 -14.50 22.54 6.95
CA TYR A 152 -13.81 22.27 8.21
C TYR A 152 -14.11 23.40 9.20
N LYS A 153 -14.62 23.05 10.39
CA LYS A 153 -14.68 23.94 11.57
C LYS A 153 -13.42 23.69 12.40
N ASN A 154 -12.56 24.71 12.52
CA ASN A 154 -11.57 24.78 13.59
C ASN A 154 -12.28 25.19 14.89
N LYS A 155 -11.96 24.51 15.99
CA LYS A 155 -12.01 25.06 17.33
C LYS A 155 -10.77 24.57 18.07
#